data_AF-A0A6L6A7W9-F1
#
_entry.id   AF-A0A6L6A7W9-F1
#
_cell.length_a   1.000
_cell.length_b   1.000
_cell.length_c   1.000
_cell.angle_alpha   90.00
_cell.angle_beta   90.00
_cell.angle_gamma   90.00
#
_symmetry.space_group_name_H-M   'P 1'
#
loop_
_entity.id
_entity.type
_entity.pdbx_description
1 polymer ?
#
loop_
_entity_poly.entity_id
_entity_poly.type
_entity_poly.pdbx_seq_one_letter_code
_entity_poly.pdbx_strand_id
1 'polypeptide(L)'
;MRNKSTALYAGRPYVLLERGWLAFKSSAWIPVVTGFVEPVLFLLAFGYGMGNLVGDVTTGSTTIDYTLFIAPGLLANSAMNGAIYDSTWNV
;
A
#
# COMPACT_ATOMS: atom_id res chain seq x y z
N MET A 1 19.49 -25.71 -28.79
CA MET A 1 18.22 -25.04 -28.42
C MET A 1 18.57 -23.64 -27.91
N ARG A 2 18.08 -22.57 -28.56
CA ARG A 2 18.46 -21.17 -28.26
C ARG A 2 17.41 -20.55 -27.35
N ASN A 3 17.79 -20.22 -26.12
CA ASN A 3 16.94 -19.57 -25.12
C ASN A 3 16.44 -18.21 -25.66
N LYS A 4 15.16 -18.14 -26.04
CA LYS A 4 14.53 -16.93 -26.61
C LYS A 4 14.09 -15.90 -25.55
N SER A 5 14.22 -16.22 -24.26
CA SER A 5 13.75 -15.39 -23.15
C SER A 5 14.56 -14.11 -22.93
N THR A 6 15.83 -14.06 -23.35
CA THR A 6 16.70 -12.89 -23.14
C THR A 6 16.48 -11.76 -24.16
N ALA A 7 15.78 -12.01 -25.27
CA ALA A 7 15.67 -11.06 -26.38
C ALA A 7 14.70 -9.88 -26.13
N LEU A 8 13.85 -9.95 -25.09
CA LEU A 8 12.86 -8.92 -24.77
C LEU A 8 13.24 -8.04 -23.57
N TYR A 9 14.28 -8.39 -22.83
CA TYR A 9 14.71 -7.60 -21.68
C TYR A 9 15.65 -6.47 -22.13
N ALA A 10 15.13 -5.23 -22.14
CA ALA A 10 15.87 -4.05 -22.57
C ALA A 10 16.95 -3.57 -21.57
N GLY A 11 17.14 -4.24 -20.43
CA GLY A 11 18.13 -3.84 -19.42
C GLY A 11 17.78 -2.57 -18.64
N ARG A 12 16.55 -2.07 -18.75
CA ARG A 12 16.11 -0.77 -18.18
C ARG A 12 14.86 -0.88 -17.31
N PRO A 13 14.87 -1.69 -16.23
CA PRO A 13 13.70 -1.86 -15.36
C PRO A 13 13.28 -0.54 -14.68
N TYR A 14 14.23 0.36 -14.45
CA TYR A 14 13.98 1.67 -13.85
C TYR A 14 13.06 2.57 -14.68
N VAL A 15 12.97 2.36 -16.00
CA VAL A 15 12.11 3.17 -16.88
C VAL A 15 10.62 2.96 -16.55
N LEU A 16 10.24 1.78 -16.06
CA LEU A 16 8.88 1.52 -15.60
C LEU A 16 8.58 2.31 -14.31
N LEU A 17 9.54 2.37 -13.39
CA LEU A 17 9.43 3.16 -12.16
C LEU A 17 9.40 4.66 -12.46
N GLU A 18 10.24 5.13 -13.38
CA GLU A 18 10.28 6.53 -13.81
C GLU A 18 8.93 6.95 -14.45
N ARG A 19 8.35 6.09 -15.30
CA ARG A 19 7.02 6.33 -15.86
C ARG A 19 5.93 6.35 -14.79
N GLY A 20 5.93 5.38 -13.87
CA GLY A 20 4.98 5.36 -12.76
C GLY A 20 5.09 6.60 -11.87
N TRP A 21 6.32 7.05 -11.61
CA TRP A 21 6.58 8.26 -10.83
C TRP A 21 6.07 9.53 -11.51
N LEU A 22 6.29 9.67 -12.82
CA LEU A 22 5.79 10.81 -13.59
C LEU A 22 4.24 10.85 -13.59
N ALA A 23 3.58 9.70 -13.80
CA ALA A 23 2.12 9.59 -13.75
C ALA A 23 1.56 9.92 -12.35
N PHE A 24 2.24 9.44 -11.30
CA PHE A 24 1.91 9.78 -9.92
C PHE A 24 1.97 11.29 -9.68
N LYS A 25 3.07 11.93 -10.08
CA LYS A 25 3.27 13.37 -9.90
C LYS A 25 2.28 14.22 -10.71
N SER A 26 1.92 13.79 -11.92
CA SER A 26 1.03 14.59 -12.78
C SER A 26 -0.43 14.50 -12.37
N SER A 27 -0.92 13.29 -12.05
CA SER A 27 -2.36 13.03 -12.05
C SER A 27 -2.82 12.10 -10.93
N ALA A 28 -2.00 11.12 -10.52
CA ALA A 28 -2.46 10.09 -9.59
C ALA A 28 -2.22 10.42 -8.10
N TRP A 29 -1.59 11.55 -7.76
CA TRP A 29 -1.32 11.89 -6.36
C TRP A 29 -2.57 12.19 -5.53
N ILE A 30 -3.59 12.84 -6.12
CA ILE A 30 -4.82 13.20 -5.38
C ILE A 30 -5.57 11.95 -4.92
N PRO A 31 -5.92 10.99 -5.81
CA PRO A 31 -6.60 9.76 -5.40
C PRO A 31 -5.83 8.96 -4.36
N VAL A 32 -4.50 8.90 -4.48
CA VAL A 32 -3.64 8.18 -3.54
C VAL A 32 -3.67 8.81 -2.16
N VAL A 33 -3.55 10.14 -2.06
CA VAL A 33 -3.64 10.84 -0.77
C VAL A 33 -5.03 10.69 -0.16
N THR A 34 -6.09 10.78 -0.96
CA THR A 34 -7.47 10.60 -0.45
C THR A 34 -7.76 9.16 -0.02
N GLY A 35 -7.23 8.17 -0.74
CA GLY A 35 -7.37 6.74 -0.39
C GLY A 35 -6.62 6.34 0.87
N PHE A 36 -5.65 7.15 1.32
CA PHE A 36 -4.95 6.94 2.59
C PHE A 36 -5.74 7.46 3.81
N VAL A 37 -6.73 8.34 3.60
CA VAL A 37 -7.50 8.92 4.70
C VAL A 37 -8.31 7.86 5.44
N GLU A 38 -8.94 6.93 4.71
CA GLU A 38 -9.74 5.85 5.29
C GLU A 38 -8.94 4.98 6.29
N PRO A 39 -7.77 4.42 5.94
CA PRO A 39 -6.90 3.71 6.88
C PRO A 39 -6.56 4.51 8.14
N VAL A 40 -6.32 5.81 8.01
CA VAL A 40 -6.00 6.69 9.15
C VAL A 40 -7.22 6.85 10.06
N LEU A 41 -8.40 7.04 9.47
CA LEU A 41 -9.65 7.10 10.22
C LEU A 41 -9.95 5.76 10.93
N PHE A 42 -9.66 4.63 10.28
CA PHE A 42 -9.76 3.31 10.90
C PHE A 42 -8.75 3.12 12.01
N LEU A 43 -7.50 3.55 11.83
CA LEU A 43 -6.51 3.53 12.90
C LEU A 43 -6.93 4.39 14.08
N LEU A 44 -7.51 5.55 13.84
CA LEU A 44 -8.03 6.41 14.91
C LEU A 44 -9.21 5.73 15.63
N ALA A 45 -10.18 5.20 14.88
CA ALA A 45 -11.36 4.55 15.43
C ALA A 45 -11.03 3.28 16.20
N PHE A 46 -10.23 2.39 15.62
CA PHE A 46 -9.83 1.12 16.24
C PHE A 46 -8.74 1.31 17.29
N GLY A 47 -7.78 2.20 17.08
CA GLY A 47 -6.74 2.49 18.07
C GLY A 47 -7.30 3.15 19.32
N TYR A 48 -8.10 4.22 19.19
CA TYR A 48 -8.69 4.89 20.35
C TYR A 48 -9.87 4.12 20.97
N GLY A 49 -10.73 3.54 20.12
CA GLY A 49 -11.91 2.81 20.58
C GLY A 49 -11.60 1.40 21.04
N MET A 50 -11.09 0.56 20.15
CA MET A 50 -10.83 -0.86 20.41
C MET A 50 -9.48 -1.10 21.09
N GLY A 51 -8.49 -0.23 20.94
CA GLY A 51 -7.16 -0.39 21.52
C GLY A 51 -7.18 -0.48 23.05
N ASN A 52 -8.07 0.27 23.72
CA ASN A 52 -8.25 0.17 25.17
C ASN A 52 -8.96 -1.12 25.62
N LEU A 53 -9.70 -1.78 24.73
CA LEU A 53 -10.43 -3.02 25.01
C LEU A 53 -9.59 -4.26 24.70
N VAL A 54 -8.82 -4.20 23.63
CA VAL A 54 -7.94 -5.30 23.17
C VAL A 54 -6.58 -5.24 23.88
N GLY A 55 -6.04 -4.05 24.07
CA GLY A 55 -4.73 -3.82 24.69
C GLY A 55 -3.59 -4.32 23.82
N ASP A 56 -2.66 -5.03 24.45
CA ASP A 56 -1.48 -5.56 23.79
C ASP A 56 -1.72 -6.92 23.12
N VAL A 57 -1.16 -7.09 21.93
CA VAL A 57 -1.15 -8.34 21.18
C VAL A 57 0.21 -9.02 21.36
N THR A 58 0.19 -10.25 21.87
CA THR A 58 1.40 -11.08 21.96
C THR A 58 1.55 -11.93 20.71
N THR A 59 2.65 -11.76 19.97
CA THR A 59 3.04 -12.59 18.82
C THR A 59 4.43 -13.18 19.05
N GLY A 60 4.49 -14.49 19.27
CA GLY A 60 5.72 -15.17 19.67
C GLY A 60 6.29 -14.60 20.96
N SER A 61 7.51 -14.06 20.90
CA SER A 61 8.20 -13.44 22.04
C SER A 61 8.05 -11.91 22.11
N THR A 62 7.23 -11.30 21.25
CA THR A 62 7.08 -9.85 21.19
C THR A 62 5.64 -9.46 21.51
N THR A 63 5.51 -8.47 22.38
CA THR A 63 4.23 -7.84 22.72
C THR A 63 4.18 -6.49 22.02
N ILE A 64 3.11 -6.25 21.26
CA ILE A 64 2.93 -5.04 20.45
C ILE A 64 1.54 -4.48 20.69
N ASP A 65 1.44 -3.16 20.80
CA ASP A 65 0.16 -2.46 20.89
C ASP A 65 -0.76 -2.85 19.70
N TYR A 66 -2.04 -3.07 19.97
CA TYR A 66 -3.02 -3.46 18.95
C TYR A 66 -3.05 -2.48 17.76
N THR A 67 -2.87 -1.19 18.00
CA THR A 67 -2.85 -0.16 16.94
C THR A 67 -1.67 -0.39 15.99
N LEU A 68 -0.49 -0.68 16.54
CA LEU A 68 0.71 -1.01 15.75
C LEU A 68 0.56 -2.35 15.02
N PHE A 69 -0.15 -3.29 15.63
CA PHE A 69 -0.42 -4.59 15.02
C PHE A 69 -1.31 -4.49 13.76
N ILE A 70 -2.35 -3.65 13.77
CA ILE A 70 -3.28 -3.51 12.64
C ILE A 70 -2.83 -2.51 11.56
N ALA A 71 -1.99 -1.54 11.92
CA ALA A 71 -1.49 -0.49 11.00
C ALA A 71 -0.95 -1.01 9.66
N PRO A 72 -0.07 -2.02 9.58
CA PRO A 72 0.44 -2.50 8.30
C PRO A 72 -0.65 -3.14 7.43
N GLY A 73 -1.64 -3.80 8.02
CA GLY A 73 -2.77 -4.37 7.27
C GLY A 73 -3.65 -3.29 6.65
N LEU A 74 -3.90 -2.21 7.38
CA LEU A 74 -4.67 -1.06 6.88
C LEU A 74 -3.90 -0.30 5.78
N LEU A 75 -2.58 -0.20 5.89
CA LEU A 75 -1.71 0.34 4.84
C LEU A 75 -1.74 -0.53 3.58
N ALA A 76 -1.67 -1.85 3.72
CA ALA A 76 -1.79 -2.77 2.60
C ALA A 76 -3.15 -2.65 1.89
N ASN A 77 -4.24 -2.52 2.65
CA ASN A 77 -5.57 -2.30 2.09
C ASN A 77 -5.67 -1.01 1.26
N SER A 78 -5.08 0.09 1.73
CA SER A 78 -5.08 1.35 0.97
C SER A 78 -4.21 1.28 -0.29
N ALA A 79 -3.07 0.60 -0.23
CA ALA A 79 -2.25 0.35 -1.42
C ALA A 79 -3.01 -0.47 -2.48
N MET A 80 -3.73 -1.52 -2.07
CA MET A 80 -4.57 -2.33 -2.96
C MET A 80 -5.68 -1.49 -3.60
N ASN A 81 -6.38 -0.68 -2.80
CA ASN A 81 -7.41 0.22 -3.32
C ASN A 81 -6.83 1.20 -4.36
N GLY A 82 -5.67 1.81 -4.08
CA GLY A 82 -4.98 2.68 -5.03
C GLY A 82 -4.64 1.98 -6.36
N ALA A 83 -4.16 0.74 -6.30
CA ALA A 83 -3.86 -0.05 -7.50
C ALA A 83 -5.13 -0.41 -8.31
N ILE A 84 -6.27 -0.65 -7.64
CA ILE A 84 -7.55 -0.89 -8.32
C ILE A 84 -8.05 0.38 -9.02
N TYR A 85 -7.96 1.53 -8.36
CA TYR A 85 -8.34 2.81 -8.97
C TYR A 85 -7.49 3.10 -10.22
N ASP A 86 -6.18 2.91 -10.14
CA ASP A 86 -5.28 3.03 -11.28
C ASP A 86 -5.63 2.05 -12.41
N SER A 87 -5.88 0.77 -12.09
CA SER A 87 -6.15 -0.26 -13.10
C SER A 87 -7.50 -0.11 -13.81
N THR A 88 -8.46 0.57 -13.18
CA THR A 88 -9.84 0.66 -13.69
C THR A 88 -10.16 2.01 -14.32
N TRP A 89 -9.52 3.09 -13.86
CA TRP A 89 -9.86 4.46 -14.25
C TRP A 89 -8.74 5.17 -15.03
N ASN A 90 -7.63 4.50 -15.34
CA ASN A 90 -6.53 5.04 -16.15
C ASN A 90 -6.84 5.02 -17.68
N VAL A 91 -8.04 5.48 -18.08
CA VAL A 91 -8.40 5.69 -19.50
C VAL A 91 -8.32 7.15 -19.90
#